data_AF-A0A5A9Z3R8-F1
#
_entry.id   AF-A0A5A9Z3R8-F1
#
_cell.length_a   1.000
_cell.length_b   1.000
_cell.length_c   1.000
_cell.angle_alpha   90.00
_cell.angle_beta   90.00
_cell.angle_gamma   90.00
#
_symmetry.space_group_name_H-M   'P 1'
#
loop_
_entity.id
_entity.type
_entity.pdbx_description
1 polymer ?
#
loop_
_entity_poly.entity_id
_entity_poly.type
_entity_poly.pdbx_seq_one_letter_code
_entity_poly.pdbx_strand_id
1 'polypeptide(L)' 'MAVLNAIATLLAMITFLGIVWWAFSRGRADANREAAMLPFALPDEPVMNKKEGINHE' A
#
# COMPACT_ATOMS: atom_id res chain seq x y z
N MET A 1 -15.84 -2.62 -32.50
CA MET A 1 -15.65 -3.23 -31.15
C MET A 1 -14.18 -3.57 -30.86
N ALA A 2 -13.46 -4.29 -31.74
CA ALA A 2 -12.07 -4.70 -31.48
C ALA A 2 -11.10 -3.53 -31.18
N VAL A 3 -11.17 -2.43 -31.94
CA VAL A 3 -10.29 -1.26 -31.73
C VAL A 3 -10.54 -0.58 -30.38
N LEU A 4 -11.81 -0.43 -29.98
CA LEU A 4 -12.16 0.18 -28.69
C LEU A 4 -11.70 -0.68 -27.51
N ASN A 5 -11.86 -2.01 -27.60
CA ASN A 5 -11.38 -2.92 -26.57
C ASN A 5 -9.85 -2.87 -26.45
N ALA A 6 -9.13 -2.85 -27.59
CA ALA A 6 -7.68 -2.75 -27.59
C ALA A 6 -7.18 -1.44 -26.95
N ILE A 7 -7.83 -0.31 -27.24
CA ILE A 7 -7.50 0.97 -26.62
C ILE A 7 -7.78 0.93 -25.12
N ALA A 8 -8.93 0.41 -24.70
CA ALA A 8 -9.28 0.31 -23.28
C ALA A 8 -8.27 -0.57 -22.51
N THR A 9 -7.87 -1.72 -23.07
CA THR A 9 -6.84 -2.58 -22.48
C THR A 9 -5.50 -1.87 -22.39
N LEU A 10 -5.09 -1.12 -23.42
CA LEU A 10 -3.83 -0.39 -23.41
C LEU A 10 -3.82 0.71 -22.36
N LEU A 11 -4.91 1.47 -22.24
CA LEU A 11 -5.06 2.49 -21.21
C LEU A 11 -5.00 1.87 -19.81
N ALA A 12 -5.73 0.78 -19.57
CA ALA A 12 -5.67 0.06 -18.31
C ALA A 12 -4.24 -0.43 -17.99
N MET A 13 -3.52 -0.95 -18.98
CA MET A 13 -2.13 -1.39 -18.83
C MET A 13 -1.21 -0.23 -18.44
N ILE A 14 -1.31 0.90 -19.14
CA ILE A 14 -0.50 2.10 -18.86
C ILE A 14 -0.82 2.62 -17.45
N THR A 15 -2.09 2.71 -17.08
CA THR A 15 -2.51 3.13 -15.74
C THR A 15 -1.96 2.20 -14.66
N PHE A 16 -2.05 0.89 -14.86
CA PHE A 16 -1.52 -0.10 -13.92
C PHE A 16 -0.01 0.07 -13.70
N LEU A 17 0.76 0.14 -14.79
CA LEU A 17 2.21 0.36 -14.72
C LEU A 17 2.57 1.70 -14.06
N GLY A 18 1.78 2.75 -14.32
CA GLY A 18 1.93 4.05 -13.67
C GLY A 18 1.74 4.00 -12.16
N ILE A 19 0.72 3.28 -11.69
CA ILE A 19 0.48 3.07 -10.25
C ILE A 19 1.62 2.28 -9.61
N VAL A 20 2.09 1.21 -10.27
CA VAL A 20 3.22 0.41 -9.80
C VAL A 20 4.46 1.29 -9.65
N TRP A 21 4.83 2.05 -10.70
CA TRP A 21 5.95 2.98 -10.62
C TRP A 21 5.80 3.96 -9.46
N TRP A 22 4.63 4.59 -9.34
CA TRP A 22 4.36 5.57 -8.29
C TRP A 22 4.47 4.96 -6.89
N ALA A 23 3.97 3.75 -6.67
CA ALA A 23 4.08 3.04 -5.40
C ALA A 23 5.53 2.79 -4.99
N PHE A 24 6.42 2.52 -5.96
CA PHE A 24 7.86 2.35 -5.73
C PHE A 24 8.68 3.65 -5.76
N SER A 25 8.04 4.80 -6.00
CA SER A 25 8.73 6.09 -6.03
C SER A 25 9.22 6.52 -4.63
N ARG A 26 10.25 7.38 -4.58
CA ARG A 26 10.87 7.85 -3.32
C ARG A 26 9.87 8.50 -2.35
N GLY A 27 8.80 9.12 -2.86
CA GLY A 27 7.78 9.76 -2.03
C GLY A 27 6.75 8.80 -1.41
N ARG A 28 6.71 7.53 -1.85
CA ARG A 28 5.72 6.54 -1.39
C ARG A 28 6.32 5.23 -0.86
N ALA A 29 7.56 4.92 -1.23
CA ALA A 29 8.22 3.69 -0.83
C ALA A 29 8.25 3.48 0.69
N ASP A 30 8.55 4.52 1.47
CA ASP A 30 8.66 4.41 2.93
C ASP A 30 7.31 4.15 3.60
N ALA A 31 6.27 4.91 3.23
CA ALA A 31 4.92 4.71 3.75
C ALA A 31 4.35 3.33 3.38
N ASN A 32 4.64 2.85 2.17
CA ASN A 32 4.21 1.52 1.73
C ASN A 32 4.97 0.41 2.48
N ARG A 33 6.27 0.61 2.74
CA ARG A 33 7.07 -0.31 3.56
C ARG A 33 6.58 -0.37 5.00
N GLU A 34 6.25 0.77 5.61
CA GLU A 34 5.70 0.82 6.96
C GLU A 34 4.35 0.09 7.04
N ALA A 35 3.44 0.36 6.09
CA ALA A 35 2.14 -0.31 6.03
C ALA A 35 2.25 -1.83 5.85
N ALA A 36 3.23 -2.30 5.07
CA ALA A 36 3.46 -3.74 4.86
C ALA A 36 3.98 -4.48 6.10
N MET A 37 4.51 -3.75 7.09
CA MET A 37 5.00 -4.32 8.36
C MET A 37 3.96 -4.23 9.47
N LEU A 38 2.78 -3.66 9.20
CA LEU A 38 1.71 -3.61 10.20
C LEU A 38 1.24 -5.05 10.49
N PRO A 39 1.11 -5.42 11.78
CA PRO A 39 0.56 -6.72 12.14
C PRO A 39 -0.87 -6.82 11.61
N PHE A 40 -1.23 -8.01 11.14
CA PHE A 40 -2.62 -8.28 10.78
C PHE A 40 -3.49 -8.17 12.03
N ALA A 41 -4.68 -7.59 11.90
CA ALA A 41 -5.63 -7.53 13.00
C ALA A 41 -6.15 -8.96 13.27
N LEU A 42 -5.53 -9.66 14.21
CA LEU A 42 -6.05 -10.91 14.73
C LEU A 42 -7.21 -10.60 15.69
N PRO A 43 -8.33 -11.33 15.61
CA PRO A 43 -9.54 -11.04 16.40
C PRO A 43 -9.33 -11.09 17.92
N ASP A 44 -8.25 -11.73 18.38
CA ASP A 44 -7.96 -11.93 19.81
C ASP A 44 -6.67 -11.21 20.27
N GLU A 45 -6.02 -10.39 19.43
CA GLU A 45 -4.87 -9.59 19.86
C GLU A 45 -5.32 -8.27 20.49
N PRO A 46 -4.88 -7.93 21.72
CA PRO A 46 -5.12 -6.62 22.27
C PRO A 46 -4.45 -5.56 21.38
N VAL A 47 -5.18 -4.51 21.04
CA VAL A 47 -4.65 -3.40 20.23
C VAL A 47 -3.57 -2.69 21.03
N MET A 48 -2.31 -3.10 20.84
CA MET A 48 -1.16 -2.53 21.54
C MET A 48 -0.93 -1.09 21.05
N ASN A 49 -1.57 -0.13 21.72
CA ASN A 49 -1.36 1.28 21.46
C ASN A 49 0.02 1.64 22.00
N LYS A 50 1.02 1.81 21.13
CA LYS A 50 2.45 2.02 21.47
C LYS A 50 2.76 3.30 22.30
N LYS A 51 1.76 4.01 22.83
CA LYS A 51 1.95 5.27 23.56
C LYS A 51 2.13 5.14 25.07
N GLU A 52 2.14 3.93 25.65
CA GLU A 52 2.27 3.72 27.10
C GLU A 52 3.59 3.02 27.52
N GLY A 53 4.70 3.30 26.84
CA GLY A 53 5.96 2.58 27.04
C GLY A 53 7.15 3.39 27.56
N ILE A 54 6.99 4.65 27.98
CA ILE A 54 8.09 5.44 28.55
C ILE A 54 7.60 6.16 29.80
N ASN A 55 7.38 5.40 30.87
CA ASN A 55 7.37 5.84 32.27
C ASN A 55 7.36 4.58 33.15
N HIS A 56 8.50 3.90 33.24
CA HIS A 56 8.80 3.07 34.40
C HIS A 56 10.16 3.53 34.91
N GLU A 57 10.14 4.04 36.14
CA GLU A 57 11.27 4.47 36.97
C GLU A 57 12.37 3.40 37.10
#